data_AF-A0A838GC20-F1
#
_entry.id   AF-A0A838GC20-F1
#
_cell.length_a   1.000
_cell.length_b   1.000
_cell.length_c   1.000
_cell.angle_alpha   90.00
_cell.angle_beta   90.00
_cell.angle_gamma   90.00
#
_symmetry.space_group_name_H-M   'P 1'
#
loop_
_entity.id
_entity.type
_entity.pdbx_description
1 polymer ?
#
loop_
_entity_poly.entity_id
_entity_poly.type
_entity_poly.pdbx_seq_one_letter_code
_entity_poly.pdbx_strand_id
1 'polypeptide(L)'
;MIDWDLAVTAAARVAGPGPAISRAEAEDTVSELRGGAERSTPLVREFTGLLAQERSAPVLVVDRRGWVQANADGFAQVLSPLIDKLQDKKGAPSPVSQAVGSRVTGLEVGALLGFMSSKVLGQFDPFYGLDPADAGGPAGSASDGGSPAG
;
A
#
# COMPACT_ATOMS: atom_id res chain seq x y z
N MET A 1 19.24 4.92 0.81
CA MET A 1 18.37 5.46 1.87
C MET A 1 17.43 6.45 1.21
N ILE A 2 16.15 6.43 1.55
CA ILE A 2 15.12 7.27 0.94
C ILE A 2 14.49 8.09 2.05
N ASP A 3 14.36 9.39 1.85
CA ASP A 3 13.59 10.27 2.75
C ASP A 3 12.09 10.12 2.39
N TRP A 4 11.41 9.18 3.05
CA TRP A 4 10.01 8.84 2.78
C TRP A 4 9.04 9.96 3.16
N ASP A 5 9.31 10.71 4.23
CA ASP A 5 8.51 11.87 4.63
C ASP A 5 8.58 12.98 3.57
N LEU A 6 9.78 13.23 3.04
CA LEU A 6 9.96 14.14 1.91
C LEU A 6 9.26 13.62 0.66
N ALA A 7 9.34 12.31 0.39
CA ALA A 7 8.67 11.68 -0.75
C ALA A 7 7.16 11.88 -0.69
N VAL A 8 6.52 11.58 0.45
CA VAL A 8 5.07 11.79 0.66
C VAL A 8 4.72 13.28 0.50
N THR A 9 5.55 14.17 1.05
CA THR A 9 5.31 15.61 0.95
C THR A 9 5.40 16.11 -0.50
N ALA A 10 6.41 15.66 -1.25
CA ALA A 10 6.57 16.00 -2.66
C ALA A 10 5.44 15.40 -3.51
N ALA A 11 5.09 14.14 -3.28
CA ALA A 11 4.00 13.45 -3.93
C ALA A 11 2.65 14.15 -3.73
N ALA A 12 2.34 14.57 -2.50
CA ALA A 12 1.10 15.30 -2.21
C ALA A 12 1.01 16.62 -2.99
N ARG A 13 2.15 17.30 -3.21
CA ARG A 13 2.18 18.51 -4.05
C ARG A 13 1.96 18.20 -5.52
N VAL A 14 2.58 17.14 -6.03
CA VAL A 14 2.43 16.70 -7.43
C VAL A 14 1.02 16.18 -7.72
N ALA A 15 0.42 15.46 -6.78
CA ALA A 15 -0.92 14.91 -6.90
C ALA A 15 -2.01 16.01 -6.97
N GLY A 16 -1.72 17.18 -6.40
CA GLY A 16 -2.63 18.31 -6.34
C GLY A 16 -3.90 18.04 -5.50
N PRO A 17 -4.78 19.04 -5.36
CA PRO A 17 -6.03 18.88 -4.65
C PRO A 17 -6.98 17.92 -5.39
N GLY A 18 -7.81 17.22 -4.61
CA GLY A 18 -8.95 16.48 -5.13
C GLY A 18 -10.05 17.39 -5.70
N PRO A 19 -11.11 16.83 -6.29
CA PRO A 19 -12.26 17.60 -6.73
C PRO A 19 -12.89 18.38 -5.56
N ALA A 20 -13.39 19.58 -5.84
CA ALA A 20 -14.12 20.37 -4.86
C ALA A 20 -15.55 19.81 -4.72
N ILE A 21 -15.78 19.06 -3.65
CA ILE A 21 -17.07 18.45 -3.31
C ILE A 21 -17.46 18.80 -1.87
N SER A 22 -18.75 18.77 -1.59
CA SER A 22 -19.27 18.90 -0.24
C SER A 22 -18.98 17.64 0.58
N ARG A 23 -19.07 17.76 1.92
CA ARG A 23 -18.95 16.62 2.82
C ARG A 23 -20.05 15.57 2.57
N ALA A 24 -21.27 16.02 2.31
CA ALA A 24 -22.40 15.12 2.04
C ALA A 24 -22.15 14.29 0.75
N GLU A 25 -21.72 14.94 -0.33
CA GLU A 25 -21.35 14.23 -1.58
C GLU A 25 -20.20 13.24 -1.36
N ALA A 26 -19.21 13.60 -0.54
CA ALA A 26 -18.12 12.70 -0.20
C ALA A 26 -18.61 11.46 0.59
N GLU A 27 -19.48 11.66 1.57
CA GLU A 27 -20.08 10.59 2.37
C GLU A 27 -20.94 9.65 1.51
N ASP A 28 -21.77 10.21 0.64
CA ASP A 28 -22.60 9.46 -0.31
C ASP A 28 -21.73 8.64 -1.26
N THR A 29 -20.68 9.24 -1.84
CA THR A 29 -19.73 8.56 -2.72
C THR A 29 -19.03 7.39 -2.01
N VAL A 30 -18.58 7.61 -0.76
CA VAL A 30 -17.93 6.56 0.03
C VAL A 30 -18.90 5.42 0.33
N SER A 31 -20.16 5.73 0.65
CA SER A 31 -21.21 4.73 0.87
C SER A 31 -21.48 3.91 -0.38
N GLU A 32 -21.58 4.56 -1.55
CA GLU A 32 -21.77 3.88 -2.83
C GLU A 32 -20.61 2.94 -3.17
N LEU A 33 -19.37 3.39 -3.00
CA LEU A 33 -18.17 2.58 -3.24
C LEU A 33 -18.13 1.33 -2.35
N ARG A 34 -18.47 1.48 -1.05
CA ARG A 34 -18.54 0.33 -0.13
C ARG A 34 -19.64 -0.64 -0.52
N GLY A 35 -20.85 -0.15 -0.81
CA GLY A 35 -21.95 -0.99 -1.26
C GLY A 35 -21.64 -1.71 -2.58
N GLY A 36 -20.91 -1.06 -3.50
CA GLY A 36 -20.41 -1.67 -4.72
C GLY A 36 -19.43 -2.81 -4.46
N ALA A 37 -18.47 -2.61 -3.55
CA ALA A 37 -17.51 -3.63 -3.15
C ALA A 37 -18.16 -4.85 -2.47
N GLU A 38 -19.17 -4.62 -1.62
CA GLU A 38 -19.93 -5.70 -0.98
C GLU A 38 -20.73 -6.52 -1.99
N ARG A 39 -21.38 -5.86 -2.96
CA ARG A 39 -22.15 -6.54 -4.00
C ARG A 39 -21.28 -7.28 -5.01
N SER A 40 -20.07 -6.81 -5.29
CA SER A 40 -19.22 -7.40 -6.35
C SER A 40 -18.74 -8.81 -6.00
N THR A 41 -18.42 -9.08 -4.73
CA THR A 41 -17.86 -10.37 -4.29
C THR A 41 -18.78 -11.55 -4.63
N PRO A 42 -20.06 -11.60 -4.22
CA PRO A 42 -20.94 -12.71 -4.58
C PRO A 42 -21.16 -12.84 -6.09
N LEU A 43 -21.24 -11.73 -6.83
CA LEU A 43 -21.39 -11.74 -8.29
C LEU A 43 -20.19 -12.37 -9.01
N VAL A 44 -18.96 -12.02 -8.58
CA VAL A 44 -17.73 -12.61 -9.13
C VAL A 44 -17.66 -14.10 -8.81
N ARG A 45 -18.02 -14.50 -7.59
CA ARG A 45 -18.07 -15.91 -7.19
C ARG A 45 -19.07 -16.70 -8.04
N GLU A 46 -20.28 -16.18 -8.23
CA GLU A 46 -21.32 -16.82 -9.05
C GLU A 46 -20.86 -16.99 -10.50
N PHE A 47 -20.26 -15.96 -11.09
CA PHE A 47 -19.82 -16.00 -12.48
C PHE A 47 -18.60 -16.89 -12.72
N THR A 48 -17.61 -16.85 -11.82
CA THR A 48 -16.33 -17.55 -12.01
C THR A 48 -16.30 -18.95 -11.40
N GLY A 49 -17.17 -19.23 -10.42
CA GLY A 49 -17.11 -20.44 -9.59
C GLY A 49 -15.96 -20.46 -8.58
N LEU A 50 -15.14 -19.40 -8.50
CA LEU A 50 -14.00 -19.33 -7.58
C LEU A 50 -14.46 -18.94 -6.18
N LEU A 51 -14.18 -19.79 -5.19
CA LEU A 51 -14.44 -19.51 -3.78
C LEU A 51 -13.16 -19.02 -3.10
N ALA A 52 -13.10 -17.72 -2.80
CA ALA A 52 -12.10 -17.15 -1.91
C ALA A 52 -12.61 -17.13 -0.47
N GLN A 53 -11.71 -17.27 0.51
CA GLN A 53 -12.04 -17.07 1.92
C GLN A 53 -12.72 -15.71 2.14
N GLU A 54 -13.71 -15.66 3.01
CA GLU A 54 -14.46 -14.44 3.33
C GLU A 54 -13.51 -13.36 3.88
N ARG A 55 -13.34 -12.27 3.11
CA ARG A 55 -12.74 -10.98 3.51
C ARG A 55 -11.39 -11.08 4.25
N SER A 56 -10.31 -11.36 3.53
CA SER A 56 -8.96 -11.25 4.12
C SER A 56 -8.49 -9.79 4.32
N ALA A 57 -8.90 -8.87 3.45
CA ALA A 57 -8.52 -7.45 3.52
C ALA A 57 -9.74 -6.50 3.54
N PRO A 58 -9.72 -5.43 4.35
CA PRO A 58 -10.78 -4.44 4.42
C PRO A 58 -10.82 -3.55 3.16
N VAL A 59 -12.02 -3.07 2.81
CA VAL A 59 -12.20 -2.08 1.76
C VAL A 59 -11.83 -0.70 2.31
N LEU A 60 -10.78 -0.10 1.76
CA LEU A 60 -10.33 1.25 2.09
C LEU A 60 -10.71 2.22 0.97
N VAL A 61 -11.37 3.32 1.34
CA VAL A 61 -11.62 4.44 0.43
C VAL A 61 -10.70 5.58 0.86
N VAL A 62 -9.75 5.92 -0.01
CA VAL A 62 -8.67 6.88 0.27
C VAL A 62 -8.64 7.98 -0.78
N ASP A 63 -8.19 9.16 -0.37
CA ASP A 63 -7.86 10.24 -1.30
C ASP A 63 -6.46 10.04 -1.88
N ARG A 64 -6.02 10.96 -2.75
CA ARG A 64 -4.69 10.85 -3.40
C ARG A 64 -3.56 10.83 -2.38
N ARG A 65 -3.66 11.64 -1.31
CA ARG A 65 -2.62 11.69 -0.27
C ARG A 65 -2.59 10.39 0.55
N GLY A 66 -3.74 9.86 0.93
CA GLY A 66 -3.87 8.57 1.60
C GLY A 66 -3.33 7.43 0.75
N TRP A 67 -3.59 7.45 -0.56
CA TRP A 67 -3.02 6.48 -1.50
C TRP A 67 -1.48 6.58 -1.57
N VAL A 68 -0.94 7.79 -1.66
CA VAL A 68 0.52 8.04 -1.65
C VAL A 68 1.15 7.50 -0.38
N GLN A 69 0.56 7.78 0.79
CA GLN A 69 1.08 7.33 2.07
C GLN A 69 1.12 5.81 2.15
N ALA A 70 0.00 5.14 1.85
CA ALA A 70 -0.08 3.69 1.91
C ALA A 70 0.95 3.00 1.00
N ASN A 71 1.17 3.53 -0.21
CA ASN A 71 2.16 2.97 -1.13
C ASN A 71 3.60 3.28 -0.69
N ALA A 72 3.86 4.47 -0.13
CA ALA A 72 5.17 4.81 0.42
C ALA A 72 5.53 3.88 1.58
N ASP A 73 4.57 3.60 2.48
CA ASP A 73 4.77 2.68 3.60
C ASP A 73 5.05 1.24 3.11
N GLY A 74 4.27 0.77 2.13
CA GLY A 74 4.50 -0.54 1.50
C GLY A 74 5.86 -0.65 0.81
N PHE A 75 6.26 0.36 0.02
CA PHE A 75 7.58 0.38 -0.61
C PHE A 75 8.71 0.47 0.40
N ALA A 76 8.56 1.24 1.47
CA ALA A 76 9.55 1.32 2.55
C ALA A 76 9.79 -0.07 3.16
N GLN A 77 8.73 -0.82 3.44
CA GLN A 77 8.83 -2.18 3.97
C GLN A 77 9.51 -3.13 2.98
N VAL A 78 9.06 -3.16 1.73
CA VAL A 78 9.60 -4.08 0.70
C VAL A 78 11.06 -3.78 0.36
N LEU A 79 11.46 -2.50 0.35
CA LEU A 79 12.81 -2.10 -0.01
C LEU A 79 13.80 -2.15 1.16
N SER A 80 13.34 -2.21 2.41
CA SER A 80 14.21 -2.20 3.59
C SER A 80 15.32 -3.28 3.53
N PRO A 81 15.03 -4.57 3.25
CA PRO A 81 16.06 -5.61 3.20
C PRO A 81 17.11 -5.40 2.09
N LEU A 82 16.72 -4.73 0.99
CA LEU A 82 17.64 -4.38 -0.09
C LEU A 82 18.55 -3.22 0.32
N ILE A 83 18.00 -2.21 1.00
CA ILE A 83 18.75 -1.05 1.48
C ILE A 83 19.80 -1.49 2.49
N ASP A 84 19.44 -2.37 3.44
CA ASP A 84 20.36 -2.90 4.46
C ASP A 84 21.55 -3.63 3.81
N LYS A 85 21.28 -4.54 2.87
CA LYS A 85 22.33 -5.27 2.12
C LYS A 85 23.25 -4.34 1.32
N LEU A 86 22.75 -3.23 0.81
CA LEU A 86 23.56 -2.26 0.07
C LEU A 86 24.47 -1.45 1.00
N GLN A 87 24.02 -1.15 2.22
CA GLN A 87 24.82 -0.48 3.24
C GLN A 87 25.97 -1.37 3.73
N ASP A 88 25.68 -2.66 3.96
CA ASP A 88 26.68 -3.64 4.39
C ASP A 88 27.82 -3.82 3.36
N LYS A 89 27.51 -3.74 2.06
CA LYS A 89 28.48 -3.95 0.97
C LYS A 89 29.34 -2.74 0.64
N LYS A 90 28.83 -1.51 0.77
CA LYS A 90 29.53 -0.29 0.30
C LYS A 90 30.22 0.49 1.43
N GLY A 91 30.00 0.13 2.69
CA GLY A 91 30.41 0.94 3.84
C GLY A 91 29.55 2.22 3.95
N ALA A 92 29.54 2.86 5.12
CA ALA A 92 28.75 4.07 5.33
C ALA A 92 29.33 5.24 4.50
N PRO A 93 28.53 5.88 3.61
CA PRO A 93 28.93 7.14 2.99
C PRO A 93 29.18 8.21 4.06
N SER A 94 29.82 9.33 3.69
CA SER A 94 29.85 10.48 4.60
C SER A 94 28.41 10.87 4.98
N PRO A 95 28.13 11.26 6.25
CA PRO A 95 26.77 11.58 6.69
C PRO A 95 26.09 12.64 5.81
N VAL A 96 26.88 13.59 5.29
CA VAL A 96 26.41 14.65 4.39
C VAL A 96 26.02 14.10 3.02
N SER A 97 26.86 13.24 2.42
CA SER A 97 26.57 12.62 1.12
C SER A 97 25.34 11.71 1.21
N GLN A 98 25.17 11.01 2.32
CA GLN A 98 24.02 10.16 2.57
C GLN A 98 22.72 10.97 2.70
N ALA A 99 22.73 12.06 3.47
CA ALA A 99 21.56 12.90 3.66
C ALA A 99 21.13 13.64 2.38
N VAL A 100 22.08 14.09 1.57
CA VAL A 100 21.77 14.72 0.28
C VAL A 100 21.22 13.69 -0.70
N GLY A 101 21.86 12.52 -0.79
CA GLY A 101 21.39 11.43 -1.66
C GLY A 101 19.99 10.94 -1.31
N SER A 102 19.69 10.79 -0.01
CA SER A 102 18.36 10.32 0.43
C SER A 102 17.24 11.29 0.09
N ARG A 103 17.51 12.59 0.13
CA ARG A 103 16.53 13.62 -0.26
C ARG A 103 16.28 13.63 -1.76
N VAL A 104 17.32 13.51 -2.59
CA VAL A 104 17.17 13.47 -4.05
C VAL A 104 16.32 12.26 -4.45
N THR A 105 16.65 11.07 -3.95
CA THR A 105 15.85 9.88 -4.23
C THR A 105 14.43 9.99 -3.66
N GLY A 106 14.26 10.59 -2.48
CA GLY A 106 12.95 10.88 -1.91
C GLY A 106 12.09 11.78 -2.82
N LEU A 107 12.67 12.83 -3.40
CA LEU A 107 11.98 13.70 -4.34
C LEU A 107 11.58 12.97 -5.63
N GLU A 108 12.46 12.15 -6.20
CA GLU A 108 12.18 11.37 -7.41
C GLU A 108 11.05 10.36 -7.19
N VAL A 109 11.13 9.58 -6.10
CA VAL A 109 10.08 8.64 -5.70
C VAL A 109 8.78 9.38 -5.42
N GLY A 110 8.84 10.50 -4.71
CA GLY A 110 7.68 11.35 -4.44
C GLY A 110 7.01 11.84 -5.73
N ALA A 111 7.77 12.32 -6.70
CA ALA A 111 7.22 12.78 -7.97
C ALA A 111 6.49 11.65 -8.73
N LEU A 112 7.08 10.45 -8.75
CA LEU A 112 6.46 9.26 -9.35
C LEU A 112 5.17 8.86 -8.61
N LEU A 113 5.20 8.75 -7.29
CA LEU A 113 4.02 8.39 -6.49
C LEU A 113 2.90 9.42 -6.64
N GLY A 114 3.24 10.71 -6.63
CA GLY A 114 2.29 11.79 -6.84
C GLY A 114 1.61 11.71 -8.20
N PHE A 115 2.37 11.48 -9.27
CA PHE A 115 1.82 11.27 -10.60
C PHE A 115 0.89 10.05 -10.66
N MET A 116 1.33 8.91 -10.12
CA MET A 116 0.56 7.67 -10.13
C MET A 116 -0.75 7.78 -9.34
N SER A 117 -0.77 8.52 -8.23
CA SER A 117 -1.98 8.73 -7.42
C SER A 117 -3.15 9.36 -8.18
N SER A 118 -2.87 10.01 -9.32
CA SER A 118 -3.89 10.60 -10.19
C SER A 118 -4.44 9.62 -11.25
N LYS A 119 -3.80 8.47 -11.44
CA LYS A 119 -4.10 7.50 -12.50
C LYS A 119 -4.63 6.15 -11.99
N VAL A 120 -4.34 5.81 -10.74
CA VAL A 120 -4.79 4.57 -10.12
C VAL A 120 -6.18 4.76 -9.51
N LEU A 121 -7.14 3.93 -9.93
CA LEU A 121 -8.54 3.99 -9.49
C LEU A 121 -8.86 3.01 -8.36
N GLY A 122 -8.01 2.00 -8.16
CA GLY A 122 -8.16 0.98 -7.14
C GLY A 122 -7.07 -0.07 -7.27
N GLN A 123 -6.76 -0.75 -6.17
CA GLN A 123 -5.83 -1.88 -6.14
C GLN A 123 -6.26 -2.89 -5.09
N PHE A 124 -5.82 -4.13 -5.26
CA PHE A 124 -5.82 -5.13 -4.21
C PHE A 124 -4.40 -5.17 -3.62
N ASP A 125 -4.28 -5.01 -2.31
CA ASP A 125 -3.00 -5.14 -1.60
C ASP A 125 -2.91 -6.55 -0.99
N PRO A 126 -2.06 -7.44 -1.56
CA PRO A 126 -1.92 -8.80 -1.07
C PRO A 126 -1.09 -8.88 0.23
N PHE A 127 -0.44 -7.79 0.63
CA PHE A 127 0.43 -7.75 1.81
C PHE A 127 -0.31 -7.30 3.08
N TYR A 128 -1.60 -6.99 2.97
CA TYR A 128 -2.42 -6.66 4.13
C TYR A 128 -2.42 -7.80 5.15
N GLY A 129 -2.04 -7.49 6.39
CA GLY A 129 -2.03 -8.44 7.50
C GLY A 129 -0.94 -9.52 7.42
N LEU A 130 -0.02 -9.45 6.44
CA LEU A 130 1.16 -10.30 6.43
C LEU A 130 2.22 -9.72 7.37
N ASP A 131 2.64 -10.51 8.36
CA ASP A 131 3.83 -10.17 9.12
C ASP A 131 5.06 -10.34 8.20
N PRO A 132 6.03 -9.41 8.17
CA PRO A 132 7.20 -9.53 7.29
C PRO A 132 8.02 -10.82 7.50
N ALA A 133 7.88 -11.44 8.68
CA ALA A 133 8.48 -12.73 9.01
C ALA A 133 7.82 -13.92 8.27
N ASP A 134 6.55 -13.80 7.89
CA ASP A 134 5.76 -14.86 7.26
C ASP A 134 5.88 -14.86 5.74
N ALA A 135 6.31 -13.74 5.14
CA ALA A 135 6.47 -13.57 3.70
C ALA A 135 7.59 -14.43 3.07
N GLY A 136 8.39 -15.11 3.89
CA GLY A 136 9.49 -16.00 3.46
C GLY A 136 9.21 -17.50 3.63
N GLY A 137 8.07 -17.89 4.19
CA GLY A 137 7.68 -19.30 4.31
C GLY A 137 7.09 -19.83 3.00
N PRO A 138 7.21 -21.15 2.71
CA PRO A 138 6.43 -21.74 1.61
C PRO A 138 4.94 -21.43 1.87
N ALA A 139 4.22 -20.98 0.84
CA ALA A 139 2.79 -20.71 0.90
C ALA A 139 2.10 -21.88 1.63
N GLY A 140 1.54 -21.57 2.80
CA GLY A 140 1.34 -22.55 3.88
C GLY A 140 0.62 -23.83 3.45
N SER A 141 1.19 -24.97 3.84
CA SER A 141 0.39 -26.07 4.34
C SER A 141 -0.37 -25.54 5.57
N ALA A 142 -1.65 -25.25 5.39
CA ALA A 142 -2.55 -24.91 6.49
C ALA A 142 -2.40 -25.99 7.58
N SER A 143 -1.97 -25.58 8.77
CA SER A 143 -1.98 -26.46 9.93
C SER A 143 -3.44 -26.71 10.30
N ASP A 144 -3.89 -27.96 10.13
CA ASP A 144 -5.14 -28.48 10.67
C ASP A 144 -5.19 -28.18 12.18
N GLY A 145 -5.99 -27.18 12.55
CA GLY A 145 -6.35 -26.91 13.93
C GLY A 145 -7.34 -27.97 14.39
N GLY A 146 -6.84 -29.00 15.07
CA GLY A 146 -7.64 -30.05 15.67
C GLY A 146 -8.71 -29.51 16.62
N SER A 147 -9.93 -30.03 16.48
CA SER A 147 -11.00 -29.92 17.46
C SER A 147 -10.54 -30.41 18.84
N PRO A 148 -10.89 -29.72 19.94
CA PRO A 148 -10.94 -30.37 21.23
C PRO A 148 -12.25 -31.19 21.32
N ALA A 149 -12.10 -32.49 21.52
CA ALA A 149 -13.14 -33.32 22.09
C ALA A 149 -13.27 -32.98 23.59
N GLY A 150 -14.50 -32.82 24.08
CA GLY A 150 -14.81 -32.67 25.51
C GLY A 150 -15.98 -31.74 25.76
#